data_AF-A0A945FMR0-F1
#
_entry.id   AF-A0A945FMR0-F1
#
_cell.length_a   1.000
_cell.length_b   1.000
_cell.length_c   1.000
_cell.angle_alpha   90.00
_cell.angle_beta   90.00
_cell.angle_gamma   90.00
#
_symmetry.space_group_name_H-M   'P 1'
#
loop_
_entity.id
_entity.type
_entity.pdbx_description
1 polymer ?
#
loop_
_entity_poly.entity_id
_entity_poly.type
_entity_poly.pdbx_seq_one_letter_code
_entity_poly.pdbx_strand_id
1 'polypeptide(L)'
;MPLTAQSQPDLNASDASLNWYLLHTKPREEARALLNLEQQDYPCYCPMISTEKQRRGKVKVISESMFSRYLFIQLDASPNGKGWHSIRSTPGVSGLVMFGTEYAKIDEQVIQCLRTRESTSKL
;
A
#
# COMPACT_ATOMS: atom_id res chain seq x y z
N MET A 1 -44.89 7.37 30.18
CA MET A 1 -43.73 6.77 30.85
C MET A 1 -43.16 5.70 29.94
N PRO A 2 -41.83 5.67 29.74
CA PRO A 2 -41.20 5.09 28.56
C PRO A 2 -40.68 3.68 28.84
N LEU A 3 -40.65 2.82 27.82
CA LEU A 3 -39.58 1.83 27.73
C LEU A 3 -39.05 1.84 26.29
N THR A 4 -37.89 2.47 26.16
CA THR A 4 -37.03 2.51 25.00
C THR A 4 -36.67 1.09 24.57
N ALA A 5 -37.26 0.59 23.48
CA ALA A 5 -36.66 -0.51 22.74
C ALA A 5 -35.48 0.07 21.97
N GLN A 6 -34.28 -0.21 22.47
CA GLN A 6 -33.02 0.19 21.86
C GLN A 6 -32.99 -0.31 20.42
N SER A 7 -32.87 0.63 19.47
CA SER A 7 -32.45 0.33 18.10
C SER A 7 -31.05 -0.26 18.17
N GLN A 8 -30.95 -1.59 18.04
CA GLN A 8 -29.69 -2.22 17.65
C GLN A 8 -29.54 -1.96 16.14
N PRO A 9 -28.53 -1.22 15.67
CA PRO A 9 -28.15 -1.30 14.28
C PRO A 9 -27.56 -2.70 14.07
N ASP A 10 -28.16 -3.47 13.17
CA ASP A 10 -27.62 -4.70 12.65
C ASP A 10 -26.25 -4.41 11.98
N LEU A 11 -25.18 -4.42 12.75
CA LEU A 11 -23.79 -4.38 12.28
C LEU A 11 -23.39 -5.76 11.76
N ASN A 12 -24.17 -6.29 10.83
CA ASN A 12 -23.75 -7.40 9.98
C ASN A 12 -23.13 -6.81 8.70
N ALA A 13 -22.12 -5.96 8.89
CA ALA A 13 -21.20 -5.61 7.82
C ALA A 13 -20.27 -6.80 7.70
N SER A 14 -20.45 -7.60 6.65
CA SER A 14 -19.47 -8.57 6.15
C SER A 14 -18.07 -7.98 6.33
N ASP A 15 -17.35 -8.46 7.35
CA ASP A 15 -16.06 -7.91 7.79
C ASP A 15 -15.00 -8.37 6.78
N ALA A 16 -15.07 -7.77 5.59
CA ALA A 16 -13.99 -7.70 4.62
C ALA A 16 -12.91 -6.83 5.26
N SER A 17 -12.22 -7.36 6.27
CA SER A 17 -11.20 -6.65 7.03
C SER A 17 -10.00 -6.43 6.11
N LEU A 18 -10.05 -5.33 5.37
CA LEU A 18 -9.01 -4.84 4.50
C LEU A 18 -7.73 -4.64 5.32
N ASN A 19 -6.69 -5.40 4.99
CA ASN A 19 -5.40 -5.36 5.66
C ASN A 19 -4.33 -4.83 4.70
N TRP A 20 -3.34 -4.13 5.26
CA TRP A 20 -2.17 -3.74 4.48
C TRP A 20 -1.24 -4.92 4.30
N TYR A 21 -0.72 -5.06 3.09
CA TYR A 21 0.28 -6.04 2.71
C TYR A 21 1.43 -5.35 2.00
N LEU A 22 2.58 -6.02 2.03
CA LEU A 22 3.78 -5.56 1.36
C LEU A 22 3.96 -6.30 0.02
N LEU A 23 4.25 -5.54 -1.03
CA LEU A 23 4.59 -6.08 -2.33
C LEU A 23 5.99 -5.66 -2.77
N HIS A 24 6.61 -6.56 -3.52
CA HIS A 24 7.89 -6.38 -4.16
C HIS A 24 7.68 -6.02 -5.63
N THR A 25 8.29 -4.94 -6.11
CA THR A 25 8.21 -4.52 -7.51
C THR A 25 9.41 -4.96 -8.33
N LYS A 26 9.30 -4.81 -9.64
CA LYS A 26 10.40 -5.05 -10.58
C LYS A 26 11.41 -3.90 -10.57
N PRO A 27 12.62 -4.15 -11.11
CA PRO A 27 13.62 -3.13 -11.13
C PRO A 27 13.34 -1.78 -11.74
N ARG A 28 13.27 -0.73 -10.90
CA ARG A 28 12.99 0.66 -11.28
C ARG A 28 11.58 0.85 -11.85
N GLU A 29 10.68 -0.11 -11.62
CA GLU A 29 9.30 -0.09 -12.11
C GLU A 29 8.30 0.25 -10.99
N GLU A 30 8.75 0.78 -9.85
CA GLU A 30 7.90 1.16 -8.71
C GLU A 30 6.75 2.08 -9.13
N ALA A 31 7.06 3.15 -9.88
CA ALA A 31 6.06 4.11 -10.35
C ALA A 31 5.06 3.47 -11.33
N ARG A 32 5.52 2.54 -12.18
CA ARG A 32 4.68 1.84 -13.14
C ARG A 32 3.75 0.83 -12.43
N ALA A 33 4.28 0.12 -11.44
CA ALA A 33 3.51 -0.80 -10.63
C ALA A 33 2.41 -0.07 -9.85
N LEU A 34 2.75 1.06 -9.22
CA LEU A 34 1.79 1.91 -8.52
C LEU A 34 0.67 2.38 -9.47
N LEU A 35 1.01 2.94 -10.63
CA LEU A 35 0.03 3.40 -11.61
C LEU A 35 -0.94 2.27 -12.04
N ASN A 36 -0.42 1.07 -12.33
CA ASN A 36 -1.26 -0.06 -12.73
C ASN A 36 -2.16 -0.55 -11.61
N LEU A 37 -1.69 -0.50 -10.35
CA LEU A 37 -2.49 -0.87 -9.19
C LEU A 37 -3.58 0.15 -8.91
N GLU A 38 -3.28 1.44 -9.04
CA GLU A 38 -4.27 2.52 -8.94
C GLU A 38 -5.33 2.42 -10.05
N GLN A 39 -4.93 2.08 -11.28
CA GLN A 39 -5.86 1.84 -12.40
C GLN A 39 -6.76 0.62 -12.19
N GLN A 40 -6.36 -0.30 -11.32
CA GLN A 40 -7.15 -1.46 -10.92
C GLN A 40 -7.98 -1.18 -9.65
N ASP A 41 -8.03 0.08 -9.20
CA ASP A 41 -8.72 0.54 -7.99
C ASP A 41 -8.23 -0.12 -6.70
N TYR A 42 -6.96 -0.55 -6.67
CA TYR A 42 -6.34 -1.03 -5.43
C TYR A 42 -5.78 0.14 -4.62
N PRO A 43 -6.17 0.29 -3.33
CA PRO A 43 -5.55 1.26 -2.46
C PRO A 43 -4.09 0.88 -2.25
N CYS A 44 -3.17 1.71 -2.75
CA CYS A 44 -1.75 1.48 -2.63
C CYS A 44 -1.02 2.72 -2.10
N TYR A 45 0.14 2.49 -1.51
CA TYR A 45 0.98 3.53 -0.95
C TYR A 45 2.44 3.25 -1.27
N CYS A 46 3.12 4.26 -1.79
CA CYS A 46 4.57 4.26 -2.00
C CYS A 46 5.15 5.46 -1.26
N PRO A 47 5.96 5.28 -0.21
CA PRO A 47 6.68 6.38 0.39
C PRO A 47 7.73 6.88 -0.61
N MET A 48 7.54 8.10 -1.11
CA MET A 48 8.44 8.75 -2.07
C MET A 48 9.23 9.87 -1.37
N ILE A 49 10.52 9.98 -1.67
CA ILE A 49 11.39 11.06 -1.19
C ILE A 49 11.99 11.82 -2.38
N SER A 50 11.96 13.15 -2.30
CA SER A 50 12.63 14.02 -3.27
C SER A 50 14.09 14.17 -2.88
N THR A 51 15.00 13.69 -3.72
CA THR A 51 16.45 13.86 -3.53
C THR A 51 17.02 14.72 -4.64
N GLU A 52 17.83 15.70 -4.28
CA GLU A 52 18.63 16.45 -5.24
C GLU A 52 19.86 15.64 -5.65
N LYS A 53 19.92 15.28 -6.93
CA LYS A 53 21.10 14.65 -7.52
C LYS A 53 21.70 15.58 -8.55
N GLN A 54 22.98 15.87 -8.39
CA GLN A 54 23.76 16.55 -9.41
C GLN A 54 24.13 15.54 -10.51
N ARG A 55 23.53 15.68 -11.70
CA ARG A 55 23.87 14.90 -12.89
C ARG A 55 24.35 15.81 -14.00
N ARG A 56 25.54 15.54 -14.53
CA ARG A 56 26.15 16.31 -15.64
C ARG A 56 26.13 17.83 -15.40
N GLY A 57 26.51 18.26 -14.20
CA GLY A 57 26.59 19.69 -13.83
C GLY A 57 25.25 20.40 -13.62
N LYS A 58 24.11 19.71 -13.72
CA LYS A 58 22.79 20.26 -13.38
C LYS A 58 22.22 19.55 -12.16
N VAL A 59 21.75 20.31 -11.18
CA VAL A 59 20.99 19.78 -10.05
C VAL A 59 19.60 19.42 -10.56
N LYS A 60 19.22 18.15 -10.42
CA LYS A 60 17.86 17.69 -10.73
C LYS A 60 17.25 17.11 -9.46
N VAL A 61 16.07 17.59 -9.11
CA VAL A 61 15.23 16.98 -8.08
C VAL A 61 14.65 15.70 -8.68
N ILE A 62 14.98 14.55 -8.10
CA ILE A 62 14.47 13.24 -8.51
C ILE A 62 13.61 12.71 -7.36
N SER A 63 12.38 12.32 -7.67
CA SER A 63 11.53 11.58 -6.73
C SER A 63 11.94 10.10 -6.80
N GLU A 64 12.52 9.59 -5.72
CA GLU A 64 12.92 8.20 -5.57
C GLU A 64 12.08 7.56 -4.45
N SER A 65 11.78 6.26 -4.54
CA SER A 65 11.11 5.56 -3.44
C SER A 65 12.03 5.51 -2.22
N MET A 66 11.50 5.82 -1.03
CA MET A 66 12.21 5.71 0.24
C MET A 66 12.68 4.27 0.49
N PHE A 67 11.92 3.29 0.00
CA PHE A 67 12.27 1.88 0.06
C PHE A 67 12.26 1.28 -1.35
N SER A 68 13.45 1.04 -1.92
CA SER A 68 13.55 0.47 -3.26
C SER A 68 12.81 -0.87 -3.32
N ARG A 69 11.99 -1.03 -4.37
CA ARG A 69 11.14 -2.20 -4.62
C ARG A 69 10.00 -2.49 -3.66
N TYR A 70 9.74 -1.65 -2.68
CA TYR A 70 8.64 -1.89 -1.77
C TYR A 70 7.46 -0.98 -2.07
N LEU A 71 6.28 -1.59 -2.11
CA LEU A 71 5.00 -0.91 -2.23
C LEU A 71 4.05 -1.53 -1.19
N PHE A 72 3.17 -0.71 -0.64
CA PHE A 72 2.15 -1.14 0.31
C PHE A 72 0.81 -1.18 -0.42
N ILE A 73 0.00 -2.21 -0.18
CA ILE A 73 -1.31 -2.38 -0.81
C ILE A 73 -2.32 -2.86 0.21
N GLN A 74 -3.55 -2.36 0.11
CA GLN A 74 -4.65 -2.80 0.96
C GLN A 74 -5.46 -3.88 0.26
N LEU A 75 -5.63 -5.04 0.91
CA LEU A 75 -6.36 -6.18 0.35
C LEU A 75 -7.26 -6.84 1.37
N ASP A 76 -8.29 -7.49 0.86
CA ASP A 76 -9.14 -8.36 1.65
C ASP A 76 -8.33 -9.56 2.17
N ALA A 77 -8.44 -9.83 3.47
CA ALA A 77 -7.74 -10.91 4.15
C ALA A 77 -8.23 -12.31 3.78
N SER A 78 -9.36 -12.41 3.08
CA SER A 78 -9.93 -13.68 2.67
C SER A 78 -8.96 -14.40 1.73
N PRO A 79 -8.62 -15.67 2.02
CA PRO A 79 -7.72 -16.47 1.18
C PRO A 79 -8.25 -16.68 -0.26
N ASN A 80 -9.55 -16.49 -0.48
CA ASN A 80 -10.20 -16.51 -1.80
C ASN A 80 -10.45 -15.11 -2.38
N GLY A 81 -9.87 -14.07 -1.77
CA GLY A 81 -10.01 -12.70 -2.24
C GLY A 81 -9.53 -12.55 -3.68
N LYS A 82 -10.34 -11.89 -4.51
CA LYS A 82 -10.04 -11.62 -5.93
C LYS A 82 -8.73 -10.83 -6.13
N GLY A 83 -8.30 -10.08 -5.10
CA GLY A 83 -7.11 -9.24 -5.13
C GLY A 83 -5.78 -9.98 -5.32
N TRP A 84 -5.62 -11.15 -4.70
CA TRP A 84 -4.33 -11.86 -4.63
C TRP A 84 -3.80 -12.27 -6.01
N HIS A 85 -4.67 -12.85 -6.85
CA HIS A 85 -4.31 -13.29 -8.19
C HIS A 85 -4.08 -12.10 -9.13
N SER A 86 -4.90 -11.05 -9.01
CA SER A 86 -4.80 -9.84 -9.83
C SER A 86 -3.44 -9.17 -9.66
N ILE A 87 -2.98 -8.97 -8.42
CA ILE A 87 -1.71 -8.29 -8.12
C ILE A 87 -0.52 -9.02 -8.73
N ARG A 88 -0.51 -10.36 -8.65
CA ARG A 88 0.58 -11.17 -9.22
C ARG A 88 0.65 -11.04 -10.74
N SER A 89 -0.46 -10.73 -11.39
CA SER A 89 -0.53 -10.47 -12.83
C SER A 89 -0.30 -9.01 -13.22
N THR A 90 -0.18 -8.09 -12.26
CA THR A 90 -0.02 -6.67 -12.53
C THR A 90 1.39 -6.35 -13.06
N PRO A 91 1.54 -5.68 -14.22
CA PRO A 91 2.84 -5.32 -14.75
C PRO A 91 3.63 -4.41 -13.80
N GLY A 92 4.90 -4.72 -13.59
CA GLY A 92 5.76 -4.01 -12.64
C GLY A 92 5.79 -4.60 -11.23
N VAL A 93 4.91 -5.56 -10.92
CA VAL A 93 4.94 -6.32 -9.66
C VAL A 93 5.81 -7.57 -9.84
N SER A 94 6.67 -7.85 -8.86
CA SER A 94 7.44 -9.10 -8.77
C SER A 94 6.68 -10.14 -7.94
N GLY A 95 5.99 -9.72 -6.87
CA GLY A 95 5.18 -10.59 -6.03
C GLY A 95 4.87 -9.95 -4.68
N LEU A 96 4.11 -10.64 -3.83
CA LEU A 96 3.92 -10.22 -2.45
C LEU A 96 5.07 -10.69 -1.57
N VAL A 97 5.40 -9.89 -0.56
CA VAL A 97 6.39 -10.27 0.45
C VAL A 97 5.76 -11.27 1.41
N MET A 98 6.50 -12.32 1.73
CA MET A 98 6.06 -13.38 2.63
C MET A 98 7.06 -13.53 3.77
N PHE A 99 6.56 -13.79 4.97
CA PHE A 99 7.34 -14.23 6.11
C PHE A 99 7.07 -15.71 6.32
N GLY A 100 7.98 -16.56 5.83
CA GLY A 100 7.78 -18.01 5.85
C GLY A 100 6.63 -18.42 4.94
N THR A 101 5.50 -18.82 5.53
CA THR A 101 4.31 -19.32 4.83
C THR A 101 3.18 -18.30 4.70
N GLU A 102 3.30 -17.13 5.36
CA GLU A 102 2.23 -16.12 5.41
C GLU A 102 2.64 -14.83 4.71
N TYR A 103 1.68 -14.14 4.11
CA TYR A 103 1.92 -12.82 3.52
C TYR A 103 2.23 -11.79 4.61
N ALA A 104 3.18 -10.89 4.31
CA ALA A 104 3.60 -9.84 5.22
C ALA A 104 2.46 -8.83 5.44
N LYS A 105 1.68 -9.04 6.50
CA LYS A 105 0.65 -8.13 6.96
C LYS A 105 1.27 -6.96 7.72
N ILE A 106 0.77 -5.77 7.44
CA ILE A 106 1.22 -4.52 8.03
C ILE A 106 0.04 -3.86 8.73
N ASP A 107 0.30 -3.28 9.89
CA ASP A 107 -0.68 -2.49 10.62
C ASP A 107 -0.85 -1.12 9.94
N GLU A 108 -2.09 -0.63 9.86
CA GLU A 108 -2.41 0.73 9.41
C GLU A 108 -1.55 1.77 10.16
N GLN A 109 -1.27 1.57 11.45
CA GLN A 109 -0.44 2.48 12.24
C GLN A 109 0.96 2.70 11.65
N VAL A 110 1.56 1.65 11.07
CA VAL A 110 2.88 1.74 10.43
C VAL A 110 2.80 2.61 9.17
N ILE A 111 1.74 2.44 8.38
CA ILE A 111 1.50 3.25 7.17
C ILE A 111 1.32 4.72 7.55
N GLN A 112 0.55 5.00 8.60
CA GLN A 112 0.36 6.36 9.11
C GLN A 112 1.68 6.97 9.58
N CYS A 113 2.50 6.24 10.34
CA CYS A 113 3.82 6.70 10.75
C CYS A 113 4.73 7.02 9.55
N LEU A 114 4.71 6.21 8.50
CA LEU A 114 5.47 6.46 7.27
C LEU A 114 5.01 7.76 6.58
N ARG A 115 3.70 7.98 6.48
CA ARG A 115 3.13 9.21 5.91
C ARG A 115 3.53 10.46 6.71
N THR A 116 3.52 10.38 8.04
CA THR A 116 3.97 11.48 8.90
C THR A 116 5.45 11.81 8.64
N ARG A 117 6.31 10.80 8.56
CA ARG A 117 7.75 10.97 8.31
C ARG A 117 8.03 11.55 6.91
N GLU A 118 7.30 11.08 5.90
CA GLU A 118 7.38 11.63 4.54
C GLU A 118 7.06 13.12 4.52
N SER A 119 6.05 13.55 5.30
CA SER A 119 5.65 14.95 5.42
C SER A 119 6.71 15.79 6.11
N THR A 120 7.37 15.26 7.16
CA THR A 120 8.46 15.95 7.86
C THR A 120 9.70 16.14 6.99
N SER A 121 10.01 15.20 6.09
CA SER A 121 11.18 15.29 5.20
C SER A 121 11.03 16.34 4.10
N LYS A 122 9.84 16.92 3.90
CA LYS A 122 9.58 17.99 2.91
C LYS A 122 9.78 19.41 3.48
N LEU A 123 10.28 19.55 4.72
CA LEU A 123 10.59 20.83 5.37
C LEU A 123 12.09 21.16 5.30
#